data_AF-A0A0K0F7K6-F1
#
_entry.id   AF-A0A0K0F7K6-F1
#
_cell.length_a   1.000
_cell.length_b   1.000
_cell.length_c   1.000
_cell.angle_alpha   90.00
_cell.angle_beta   90.00
_cell.angle_gamma   90.00
#
_symmetry.space_group_name_H-M   'P 1'
#
loop_
_entity.id
_entity.type
_entity.pdbx_description
1 polymer ?
#
loop_
_entity_poly.entity_id
_entity_poly.type
_entity_poly.pdbx_seq_one_letter_code
_entity_poly.pdbx_strand_id
1 'polypeptide(L)'
;MDMASFAISLDLFLSKPNIRFTMDPSKFSGSPEPILLTGLGIERNDLEPFGYNSKIREVLVYHTKAKNPIPSFPKRNNHTNFGYDIEFP
;
A
#
# COMPACT_ATOMS: atom_id res chain seq x y z
N MET A 1 -8.76 -6.66 0.65
CA MET A 1 -8.50 -5.28 0.16
C MET A 1 -7.00 -5.06 0.17
N ASP A 2 -6.52 -4.19 -0.69
CA ASP A 2 -5.10 -3.84 -0.80
C ASP A 2 -4.84 -2.50 -0.08
N MET A 3 -3.59 -2.20 0.33
CA MET A 3 -3.26 -0.94 1.00
C MET A 3 -3.67 0.30 0.19
N ALA A 4 -3.64 0.22 -1.14
CA ALA A 4 -3.97 1.35 -2.00
C ALA A 4 -5.49 1.55 -2.21
N SER A 5 -6.33 0.66 -1.67
CA SER A 5 -7.78 0.68 -1.93
C SER A 5 -8.62 1.42 -0.88
N PHE A 6 -8.01 2.02 0.14
CA PHE A 6 -8.75 2.72 1.20
C PHE A 6 -7.99 3.95 1.72
N ALA A 7 -8.74 4.87 2.34
CA ALA A 7 -8.22 6.00 3.08
C ALA A 7 -8.88 6.04 4.47
N ILE A 8 -8.19 6.60 5.46
CA ILE A 8 -8.66 6.65 6.85
C ILE A 8 -8.52 8.10 7.35
N SER A 9 -9.54 8.57 8.06
CA SER A 9 -9.50 9.90 8.71
C SER A 9 -8.39 9.96 9.77
N LEU A 10 -7.68 11.08 9.82
CA LEU A 10 -6.64 11.33 10.81
C LEU A 10 -7.18 11.28 12.24
N ASP A 11 -8.42 11.72 12.46
CA ASP A 11 -9.05 11.74 13.79
C ASP A 11 -9.14 10.35 14.40
N LEU A 12 -9.34 9.33 13.57
CA LEU A 12 -9.40 7.94 14.02
C LEU A 12 -8.03 7.46 14.53
N PHE A 13 -6.94 7.91 13.91
CA PHE A 13 -5.59 7.64 14.41
C PHE A 13 -5.28 8.39 15.70
N LEU A 14 -5.74 9.64 15.82
CA LEU A 14 -5.55 10.44 17.04
C LEU A 14 -6.31 9.84 18.24
N SER A 15 -7.51 9.30 18.00
CA SER A 15 -8.29 8.63 19.06
C SER A 15 -7.68 7.28 19.51
N LYS A 16 -6.88 6.63 18.65
CA LYS A 16 -6.29 5.31 18.91
C LYS A 16 -4.78 5.30 18.63
N PRO A 17 -3.97 6.04 19.43
CA PRO A 17 -2.55 6.30 19.14
C PRO A 17 -1.64 5.05 19.19
N ASN A 18 -2.13 3.98 19.83
CA ASN A 18 -1.38 2.73 20.00
C ASN A 18 -1.55 1.76 18.83
N ILE A 19 -2.45 2.06 17.88
CA ILE A 19 -2.74 1.18 16.75
C ILE A 19 -1.77 1.46 15.62
N ARG A 20 -1.05 0.42 15.21
CA ARG A 20 -0.02 0.46 14.17
C ARG A 20 0.01 -0.87 13.42
N PHE A 21 0.62 -0.86 12.25
CA PHE A 21 1.04 -2.10 11.62
C PHE A 21 2.01 -2.85 12.51
N THR A 22 1.86 -4.17 12.58
CA THR A 22 2.78 -5.05 13.29
C THR A 22 3.21 -6.20 12.40
N MET A 23 4.45 -6.64 12.59
CA MET A 23 4.98 -7.88 12.00
C MET A 23 4.87 -9.07 12.96
N ASP A 24 4.16 -8.90 14.09
CA ASP A 24 3.92 -9.98 15.04
C ASP A 24 3.16 -11.14 14.36
N PRO A 25 3.78 -12.33 14.23
CA PRO A 25 3.20 -13.46 13.52
C PRO A 25 1.93 -14.00 14.18
N SER A 26 1.66 -13.68 15.44
CA SER A 26 0.41 -14.06 16.12
C SER A 26 -0.79 -13.22 15.69
N LYS A 27 -0.54 -11.98 15.24
CA LYS A 27 -1.57 -11.03 14.79
C LYS A 27 -1.61 -10.90 13.27
N PHE A 28 -0.53 -11.29 12.60
CA PHE A 28 -0.36 -11.16 11.17
C PHE A 28 -0.85 -12.41 10.43
N SER A 29 -2.00 -12.31 9.77
CA SER A 29 -2.58 -13.37 8.92
C SER A 29 -2.30 -13.10 7.44
N GLY A 30 -1.01 -12.95 7.08
CA GLY A 30 -0.57 -12.82 5.69
C GLY A 30 -0.81 -11.45 5.02
N SER A 31 -1.54 -10.54 5.66
CA SER A 31 -1.87 -9.21 5.14
C SER A 31 -1.90 -8.21 6.32
N PRO A 32 -1.23 -7.05 6.20
CA PRO A 32 -1.19 -6.03 7.25
C PRO A 32 -2.48 -5.19 7.36
N GLU A 33 -3.31 -5.15 6.33
CA GLU A 33 -4.53 -4.33 6.24
C GLU A 33 -5.58 -4.73 7.29
N PRO A 34 -5.94 -6.01 7.48
CA PRO A 34 -6.91 -6.42 8.49
C PRO A 34 -6.50 -6.07 9.91
N ILE A 35 -5.20 -6.10 10.21
CA ILE A 35 -4.66 -5.75 11.54
C ILE A 35 -4.99 -4.30 11.87
N LEU A 36 -4.75 -3.40 10.92
CA LEU A 36 -4.98 -1.99 11.10
C LEU A 36 -6.47 -1.69 11.22
N LEU A 37 -7.28 -2.20 10.30
CA LEU A 37 -8.73 -1.93 10.27
C LEU A 37 -9.42 -2.46 11.54
N THR A 38 -9.08 -3.69 11.96
CA THR A 38 -9.62 -4.28 13.19
C THR A 38 -9.14 -3.53 14.44
N GLY A 39 -7.86 -3.13 14.48
CA GLY A 39 -7.31 -2.33 15.58
C GLY A 39 -7.95 -0.96 15.71
N LEU A 40 -8.28 -0.33 14.58
CA LEU A 40 -9.04 0.92 14.53
C LEU A 40 -10.54 0.71 14.77
N GLY A 41 -11.00 -0.53 14.91
CA GLY A 41 -12.41 -0.88 15.19
C GLY A 41 -13.35 -0.53 14.04
N ILE A 42 -12.86 -0.53 12.80
CA ILE A 42 -13.66 -0.28 11.61
C ILE A 42 -14.34 -1.59 11.24
N GLU A 43 -15.67 -1.61 11.24
CA GLU A 43 -16.45 -2.72 10.74
C GLU A 43 -16.84 -2.50 9.27
N ARG A 44 -17.31 -3.56 8.61
CA ARG A 44 -17.69 -3.50 7.19
C ARG A 44 -18.81 -2.49 6.92
N ASN A 45 -19.66 -2.23 7.91
CA ASN A 45 -20.77 -1.30 7.82
C ASN A 45 -20.34 0.17 7.91
N ASP A 46 -19.13 0.43 8.43
CA ASP A 46 -18.57 1.78 8.55
C ASP A 46 -17.83 2.22 7.27
N LEU A 47 -17.72 1.34 6.28
CA LEU A 47 -17.00 1.61 5.04
C LEU A 47 -17.81 2.52 4.12
N GLU A 48 -17.23 3.68 3.80
CA GLU A 48 -17.80 4.62 2.81
C GLU A 48 -17.33 4.25 1.39
N PRO A 49 -18.22 3.77 0.51
CA PRO A 49 -17.83 3.36 -0.83
C PRO A 49 -17.58 4.59 -1.72
N PHE A 50 -16.31 4.84 -2.05
CA PHE A 50 -15.94 5.89 -3.00
C PHE A 50 -16.16 5.44 -4.45
N GLY A 51 -16.70 6.32 -5.30
CA GLY A 51 -16.90 6.03 -6.73
C GLY A 51 -17.99 5.00 -7.05
N TYR A 52 -18.82 4.60 -6.08
CA TYR A 52 -19.88 3.60 -6.27
C TYR A 52 -21.24 4.20 -6.65
N ASN A 53 -21.37 5.54 -6.56
CA ASN A 53 -22.61 6.27 -6.89
C ASN A 53 -22.76 6.57 -8.40
N SER A 54 -21.74 6.27 -9.21
CA SER A 54 -21.76 6.42 -10.67
C SER A 54 -22.15 5.11 -11.36
N LYS A 55 -22.86 5.23 -12.48
CA LYS A 55 -23.35 4.10 -13.30
C LYS A 55 -22.23 3.21 -13.85
N ILE A 56 -20.99 3.72 -13.87
CA ILE A 56 -19.77 3.03 -14.28
C ILE A 56 -18.92 2.82 -13.03
N ARG A 57 -18.52 1.58 -12.79
CA ARG A 57 -17.54 1.23 -11.76
C ARG A 57 -16.16 1.56 -12.30
N GLU A 58 -15.62 2.71 -11.91
CA GLU A 58 -14.31 3.16 -12.36
C GLU A 58 -13.20 2.49 -11.53
N VAL A 59 -12.19 1.94 -12.19
CA VAL A 59 -10.96 1.46 -11.54
C VAL A 59 -9.99 2.63 -11.51
N LEU A 60 -9.80 3.22 -10.33
CA LEU A 60 -8.96 4.42 -10.16
C LEU A 60 -7.54 4.11 -9.67
N VAL A 61 -7.26 2.87 -9.30
CA VAL A 61 -5.99 2.46 -8.67
C VAL A 61 -5.48 1.17 -9.28
N TYR A 62 -4.18 1.11 -9.55
CA TYR A 62 -3.48 -0.06 -10.07
C TYR A 62 -2.29 -0.42 -9.18
N HIS A 63 -2.25 -1.67 -8.73
CA HIS A 63 -1.11 -2.20 -7.98
C HIS A 63 0.02 -2.62 -8.94
N THR A 64 0.70 -1.63 -9.52
CA THR A 64 1.83 -1.89 -10.43
C THR A 64 3.09 -2.27 -9.64
N LYS A 65 3.95 -3.09 -10.25
CA LYS A 65 5.25 -3.46 -9.69
C LYS A 65 6.32 -3.29 -10.76
N ALA A 66 7.38 -2.56 -10.43
CA ALA A 66 8.54 -2.48 -11.31
C ALA A 66 9.26 -3.83 -11.36
N LYS A 67 9.63 -4.27 -12.56
CA LYS A 67 10.53 -5.42 -12.72
C LYS A 67 11.92 -5.00 -12.26
N ASN A 68 12.64 -5.90 -11.60
CA ASN A 68 14.04 -5.66 -11.27
C ASN A 68 14.79 -5.33 -12.57
N PRO A 69 15.64 -4.29 -12.58
CA PRO A 69 16.45 -4.00 -13.76
C PRO A 69 17.24 -5.25 -14.11
N ILE A 70 17.31 -5.56 -15.41
CA ILE A 70 18.17 -6.63 -15.91
C ILE A 70 19.58 -6.28 -15.43
N PRO A 71 20.29 -7.19 -14.73
CA PRO A 71 21.66 -6.94 -14.32
C PRO A 71 22.57 -7.05 -15.55
N SER A 72 22.42 -6.11 -16.49
CA SER A 72 23.31 -5.96 -17.65
C SER A 72 24.72 -5.55 -17.20
N PHE A 73 24.86 -5.13 -15.95
CA PHE A 73 26.12 -4.69 -15.35
C PHE A 73 26.41 -5.47 -14.06
N PRO A 74 27.64 -5.99 -13.88
CA PRO A 74 28.03 -6.61 -12.63
C PRO A 74 27.82 -5.61 -11.48
N LYS A 75 27.22 -6.10 -10.40
CA LYS A 75 26.93 -5.35 -9.18
C LYS A 75 28.25 -4.74 -8.66
N ARG A 76 28.51 -3.46 -8.93
CA ARG A 76 29.64 -2.73 -8.34
C ARG A 76 29.30 -2.50 -6.87
N ASN A 77 30.16 -2.97 -5.97
CA ASN A 77 29.89 -3.06 -4.53
C ASN A 77 29.57 -1.71 -3.85
N ASN A 78 29.82 -0.57 -4.50
CA ASN A 78 29.66 0.78 -3.94
C ASN A 78 29.00 1.76 -4.94
N HIS A 79 27.73 1.59 -5.32
CA HIS A 79 27.02 2.62 -6.11
C HIS A 79 25.69 3.04 -5.47
N THR A 80 25.60 4.35 -5.17
CA THR A 80 24.44 5.06 -4.59
C THR A 80 23.63 5.83 -5.63
N ASN A 81 23.63 5.43 -6.90
CA ASN A 81 23.07 6.27 -7.96
C ASN A 81 21.87 5.62 -8.63
N PHE A 82 20.67 6.13 -8.32
CA PHE A 82 19.47 5.98 -9.14
C PHE A 82 19.60 6.96 -10.32
N GLY A 83 20.20 6.52 -11.41
CA GLY A 83 20.23 7.25 -12.69
C GLY A 83 19.47 6.50 -13.77
N TYR A 84 18.91 7.23 -14.74
CA TYR A 84 18.41 6.68 -16.00
C TYR A 84 19.43 7.00 -17.10
N ASP A 85 19.81 5.99 -17.88
CA ASP A 85 20.63 6.17 -19.09
C ASP A 85 19.69 6.43 -20.28
N ILE A 86 19.94 7.51 -21.02
CA ILE A 86 19.25 7.81 -22.27
C ILE A 86 20.12 7.25 -23.40
N GLU A 87 19.70 6.14 -24.00
CA GLU A 87 20.33 5.63 -25.22
C GLU A 87 19.85 6.47 -26.41
N PHE A 88 20.78 7.10 -27.12
CA PHE A 88 20.52 7.69 -28.44
C PHE A 88 20.79 6.65 -29.54
N PRO A 89 20.05 6.73 -30.67
CA PRO A 89 20.09 5.74 -31.76
C PRO A 89 21.43 5.65 -32.49
#